data_AF-A0AAN7SSW9-F1
#
_entry.id   AF-A0AAN7SSW9-F1
#
_cell.length_a   1.000
_cell.length_b   1.000
_cell.length_c   1.000
_cell.angle_alpha   90.00
_cell.angle_beta   90.00
_cell.angle_gamma   90.00
#
_symmetry.space_group_name_H-M   'P 1'
#
loop_
_entity.id
_entity.type
_entity.pdbx_description
1 polymer ?
#
loop_
_entity_poly.entity_id
_entity_poly.type
_entity_poly.pdbx_seq_one_letter_code
_entity_poly.pdbx_strand_id
1 'polypeptide(L)'
;MVLTTNYKGQNSIVLLAFADATYKFTYVNLRANGRISDGVFQQCQLSNALQNNSLNLPPSECLPGGQIKVPYMIVADDAFPLGEHLIKPYPQRGLTYECRIFNYRLSRARRIIENSFGILVNRFRVLLSPINLSATKVEKITLCCVILHNFLCTQNRNVRIKTNIAKKNNLHKICQQGGNQSTNTAREIRDELKRFFNSPEGKVEWQDRAIANNNM
;
A
#
# COMPACT_ATOMS: atom_id res chain seq x y z
N MET A 1 -1.77 1.53 -3.22
CA MET A 1 -2.08 0.88 -4.52
C MET A 1 -2.81 1.89 -5.37
N VAL A 2 -2.30 2.12 -6.58
CA VAL A 2 -2.84 3.08 -7.56
C VAL A 2 -3.80 2.29 -8.47
N LEU A 3 -5.07 2.67 -8.51
CA LEU A 3 -5.97 2.15 -9.55
C LEU A 3 -5.68 2.92 -10.85
N THR A 4 -5.03 2.28 -11.82
CA THR A 4 -4.94 2.80 -13.20
C THR A 4 -5.20 1.69 -14.20
N THR A 5 -6.14 1.93 -15.11
CA THR A 5 -6.07 1.41 -16.49
C THR A 5 -6.74 2.41 -17.42
N ASN A 6 -6.06 2.93 -18.45
CA ASN A 6 -5.94 2.30 -19.77
C ASN A 6 -5.29 3.28 -20.79
N TYR A 7 -4.44 2.74 -21.68
CA TYR A 7 -3.73 3.41 -22.77
C TYR A 7 -4.60 3.65 -24.02
N LYS A 8 -5.89 3.98 -23.88
CA LYS A 8 -6.85 4.09 -25.01
C LYS A 8 -7.72 5.37 -25.02
N GLY A 9 -7.17 6.51 -24.62
CA GLY A 9 -7.83 7.81 -24.82
C GLY A 9 -9.09 8.06 -23.97
N GLN A 10 -9.32 7.25 -22.93
CA GLN A 10 -10.41 7.44 -21.97
C GLN A 10 -9.92 8.17 -20.71
N ASN A 11 -10.77 9.03 -20.15
CA ASN A 11 -10.52 9.67 -18.86
C ASN A 11 -10.47 8.61 -17.76
N SER A 12 -9.40 8.59 -16.96
CA SER A 12 -9.26 7.72 -15.79
C SER A 12 -9.19 8.54 -14.51
N ILE A 13 -9.78 8.00 -13.45
CA ILE A 13 -9.69 8.54 -12.10
C ILE A 13 -8.81 7.61 -11.29
N VAL A 14 -7.78 8.19 -10.69
CA VAL A 14 -6.85 7.49 -9.83
C VAL A 14 -7.27 7.71 -8.39
N LEU A 15 -7.54 6.62 -7.67
CA LEU A 15 -7.77 6.62 -6.23
C LEU A 15 -6.50 6.18 -5.50
N LEU A 16 -5.87 7.12 -4.80
CA LEU A 16 -4.83 6.86 -3.81
C LEU A 16 -5.49 6.70 -2.44
N ALA A 17 -5.20 5.62 -1.72
CA ALA A 17 -5.79 5.39 -0.42
C ALA A 17 -4.86 4.67 0.56
N PHE A 18 -5.09 4.93 1.85
CA PHE A 18 -4.58 4.13 2.96
C PHE A 18 -5.71 3.32 3.57
N ALA A 19 -5.38 2.12 4.05
CA ALA A 19 -6.30 1.30 4.81
C ALA A 19 -5.64 0.77 6.08
N ASP A 20 -6.43 0.68 7.14
CA ASP A 20 -6.02 0.04 8.37
C ASP A 20 -6.21 -1.48 8.31
N ALA A 21 -5.75 -2.18 9.36
CA ALA A 21 -5.87 -3.64 9.48
C ALA A 21 -7.34 -4.15 9.50
N THR A 22 -8.32 -3.27 9.67
CA THR A 22 -9.76 -3.57 9.64
C THR A 22 -10.39 -3.33 8.27
N TYR A 23 -9.57 -3.09 7.24
CA TYR A 23 -9.97 -2.79 5.87
C TYR A 23 -10.73 -1.47 5.71
N LYS A 24 -10.66 -0.56 6.69
CA LYS A 24 -11.24 0.78 6.57
C LYS A 24 -10.25 1.71 5.90
N PHE A 25 -10.74 2.54 4.99
CA PHE A 25 -9.94 3.57 4.37
C PHE A 25 -9.74 4.73 5.36
N THR A 26 -8.51 4.99 5.76
CA THR A 26 -8.17 6.08 6.70
C THR A 26 -7.80 7.38 5.98
N TYR A 27 -7.41 7.27 4.71
CA TYR A 27 -7.13 8.38 3.82
C TYR A 27 -7.53 8.00 2.40
N VAL A 28 -8.12 8.94 1.66
CA VAL A 28 -8.38 8.82 0.23
C VAL A 28 -8.08 10.14 -0.48
N ASN A 29 -7.53 10.04 -1.68
CA ASN A 29 -7.30 11.15 -2.57
C ASN A 29 -7.62 10.70 -4.00
N LEU A 30 -8.55 11.40 -4.63
CA LEU A 30 -8.94 11.16 -6.02
C LEU A 30 -8.30 12.22 -6.89
N ARG A 31 -7.69 11.78 -7.99
CA ARG A 31 -7.30 12.67 -9.08
C ARG A 31 -7.83 12.14 -10.39
N ALA A 32 -8.61 12.96 -11.08
CA ALA A 32 -8.90 12.78 -12.49
C ALA A 32 -7.68 13.25 -13.29
N ASN A 33 -6.92 12.33 -13.92
CA ASN A 33 -6.08 12.68 -15.06
C ASN A 33 -5.54 11.44 -15.80
N GLY A 34 -5.69 11.46 -17.12
CA GLY A 34 -5.47 10.33 -18.05
C GLY A 34 -4.03 9.91 -18.32
N ARG A 35 -3.07 10.27 -17.47
CA ARG A 35 -1.64 9.90 -17.48
C ARG A 35 -1.05 10.53 -16.22
N ILE A 36 -0.10 9.85 -15.56
CA ILE A 36 0.73 10.28 -14.41
C ILE A 36 0.48 9.37 -13.19
N SER A 37 1.34 8.34 -13.05
CA SER A 37 1.51 7.57 -11.81
C SER A 37 2.45 8.26 -10.82
N ASP A 38 3.47 8.97 -11.30
CA ASP A 38 4.61 9.39 -10.46
C ASP A 38 4.40 10.74 -9.75
N GLY A 39 3.66 11.65 -10.38
CA GLY A 39 3.36 12.97 -9.83
C GLY A 39 2.22 12.98 -8.79
N VAL A 40 1.38 11.93 -8.73
CA VAL A 40 0.20 11.92 -7.84
C VAL A 40 0.62 11.94 -6.39
N PHE A 41 1.63 11.14 -6.00
CA PHE A 41 2.12 11.14 -4.63
C PHE A 41 2.88 12.44 -4.33
N GLN A 42 3.87 12.81 -5.14
CA GLN A 42 4.71 13.99 -4.87
C GLN A 42 3.92 15.30 -4.77
N GLN A 43 2.79 15.41 -5.47
CA GLN A 43 1.96 16.61 -5.47
C GLN A 43 0.75 16.51 -4.54
N CYS A 44 0.52 15.39 -3.85
CA CYS A 44 -0.63 15.26 -2.95
C CYS A 44 -0.35 15.86 -1.57
N GLN A 45 -1.43 16.33 -0.92
CA GLN A 45 -1.39 16.86 0.45
C GLN A 45 -0.72 15.92 1.43
N LEU A 46 -0.86 14.61 1.23
CA LEU A 46 -0.21 13.59 2.04
C LEU A 46 1.33 13.61 1.93
N SER A 47 1.90 13.81 0.74
CA SER A 47 3.36 13.94 0.61
C SER A 47 3.87 15.18 1.34
N ASN A 48 3.16 16.30 1.22
CA ASN A 48 3.49 17.52 1.96
C ASN A 48 3.35 17.31 3.47
N ALA A 49 2.32 16.59 3.92
CA ALA A 49 2.11 16.32 5.34
C ALA A 49 3.17 15.38 5.92
N LEU A 50 3.67 14.42 5.12
CA LEU A 50 4.80 13.56 5.49
C LEU A 50 6.11 14.35 5.58
N GLN A 51 6.37 15.25 4.62
CA GLN A 51 7.59 16.06 4.60
C GLN A 51 7.61 17.11 5.73
N ASN A 52 6.45 17.67 6.08
CA ASN A 52 6.32 18.70 7.10
C ASN A 52 6.00 18.13 8.49
N ASN A 53 6.05 16.79 8.68
CA ASN A 53 5.71 16.10 9.93
C ASN A 53 4.33 16.48 10.52
N SER A 54 3.35 16.84 9.68
CA SER A 54 2.03 17.31 10.12
C SER A 54 0.97 16.21 10.25
N LEU A 55 1.34 14.95 10.00
CA LEU A 55 0.48 13.79 10.21
C LEU A 55 0.34 13.38 11.69
N ASN A 56 1.07 14.03 12.60
CA ASN A 56 1.11 13.69 14.03
C ASN A 56 1.33 12.19 14.27
N LEU A 57 2.29 11.62 13.54
CA LEU A 57 2.68 10.22 13.74
C LEU A 57 3.22 10.02 15.15
N PRO A 58 3.00 8.84 15.76
CA PRO A 58 3.58 8.57 17.07
C PRO A 58 5.11 8.67 17.03
N PRO A 59 5.74 9.01 18.17
CA PRO A 59 7.19 9.08 18.25
C PRO A 59 7.84 7.72 17.95
N SER A 60 9.06 7.74 17.42
CA SER A 60 9.80 6.52 17.10
C SER A 60 10.04 5.64 18.34
N GLU A 61 9.88 4.34 18.16
CA GLU A 61 10.01 3.33 19.22
C GLU A 61 11.05 2.27 18.84
N CYS A 62 11.64 1.64 19.84
CA CYS A 62 12.55 0.52 19.60
C CYS A 62 11.74 -0.71 19.17
N LEU A 63 12.25 -1.45 18.18
CA LEU A 63 11.72 -2.78 17.87
C LEU A 63 11.95 -3.73 19.06
N PRO A 64 11.14 -4.79 19.23
CA PRO A 64 11.37 -5.79 20.27
C PRO A 64 12.81 -6.35 20.19
N GLY A 65 13.56 -6.24 21.29
CA GLY A 65 14.98 -6.64 21.36
C GLY A 65 15.97 -5.68 20.72
N GLY A 66 15.51 -4.60 20.09
CA GLY A 66 16.34 -3.56 19.46
C GLY A 66 16.66 -2.40 20.39
N GLN A 67 17.76 -1.70 20.12
CA GLN A 67 18.15 -0.45 20.81
C GLN A 67 17.97 0.79 19.93
N ILE A 68 17.80 0.60 18.63
CA ILE A 68 17.63 1.68 17.66
C ILE A 68 16.14 2.00 17.56
N LYS A 69 15.81 3.29 17.72
CA LYS A 69 14.44 3.77 17.52
C LYS A 69 14.10 3.77 16.03
N VAL A 70 12.98 3.15 15.68
CA VAL A 70 12.45 3.06 14.33
C VAL A 70 11.13 3.84 14.27
N PRO A 71 10.93 4.72 13.27
CA PRO A 71 9.69 5.49 13.17
C PRO A 71 8.52 4.60 12.76
N TYR A 72 7.32 5.06 13.08
CA TYR A 72 6.10 4.51 12.47
C TYR A 72 6.06 4.86 10.97
N MET A 73 5.72 3.87 10.15
CA MET A 73 5.84 3.96 8.69
C MET A 73 4.58 3.49 7.97
N ILE A 74 4.34 4.10 6.80
CA ILE A 74 3.35 3.66 5.82
C ILE A 74 3.99 2.65 4.89
N VAL A 75 3.33 1.51 4.70
CA VAL A 75 3.75 0.49 3.73
C VAL A 75 3.30 0.88 2.33
N ALA A 76 4.26 1.03 1.42
CA ALA A 76 4.06 1.44 0.05
C ALA A 76 4.42 0.34 -0.96
N ASP A 77 3.95 0.52 -2.18
CA ASP A 77 4.37 -0.27 -3.33
C ASP A 77 5.71 0.23 -3.90
N ASP A 78 6.35 -0.54 -4.78
CA ASP A 78 7.66 -0.23 -5.36
C ASP A 78 7.66 1.08 -6.19
N ALA A 79 6.49 1.46 -6.72
CA ALA A 79 6.26 2.70 -7.46
C ALA A 79 6.39 3.97 -6.59
N PHE A 80 6.38 3.85 -5.26
CA PHE A 80 6.56 5.00 -4.36
C PHE A 80 8.04 5.26 -4.07
N PRO A 81 8.42 6.48 -3.68
CA PRO A 81 9.77 6.73 -3.17
C PRO A 81 9.98 6.02 -1.82
N LEU A 82 11.24 5.70 -1.50
CA LEU A 82 11.61 5.29 -0.15
C LEU A 82 11.86 6.55 0.69
N GLY A 83 11.22 6.64 1.86
CA GLY A 83 11.38 7.76 2.78
C GLY A 83 11.31 7.30 4.24
N GLU A 84 11.56 8.21 5.19
CA GLU A 84 11.64 7.87 6.62
C GLU A 84 10.32 7.31 7.18
N HIS A 85 9.19 7.84 6.71
CA HIS A 85 7.85 7.37 7.08
C HIS A 85 7.18 6.56 5.96
N LEU A 86 7.90 6.19 4.89
CA LEU A 86 7.36 5.49 3.73
C LEU A 86 8.27 4.35 3.30
N ILE A 87 7.85 3.11 3.60
CA ILE A 87 8.66 1.92 3.40
C ILE A 87 8.23 1.16 2.15
N LYS A 88 9.21 0.75 1.33
CA LYS A 88 8.99 0.05 0.07
C LYS A 88 9.92 -1.16 -0.07
N PRO A 89 9.58 -2.16 -0.91
CA PRO A 89 10.38 -3.37 -1.05
C PRO A 89 11.79 -3.08 -1.56
N TYR A 90 12.72 -3.99 -1.32
CA TYR A 90 14.00 -4.00 -2.02
C TYR A 90 13.78 -4.29 -3.52
N PRO A 91 14.58 -3.68 -4.40
CA PRO A 91 14.53 -3.97 -5.83
C PRO A 91 14.71 -5.46 -6.11
N GLN A 92 14.05 -5.97 -7.15
CA GLN A 92 14.05 -7.41 -7.47
C GLN A 92 15.41 -7.95 -7.98
N ARG A 93 16.28 -7.07 -8.51
CA ARG A 93 17.62 -7.44 -8.96
C ARG A 93 18.54 -7.67 -7.76
N GLY A 94 19.20 -8.84 -7.71
CA GLY A 94 20.20 -9.14 -6.68
C GLY A 94 19.62 -9.34 -5.28
N LEU A 95 18.37 -9.83 -5.17
CA LEU A 95 17.72 -10.08 -3.88
C LEU A 95 18.45 -11.18 -3.09
N THR A 96 19.03 -10.81 -1.94
CA THR A 96 19.50 -11.77 -0.95
C THR A 96 18.32 -12.46 -0.25
N TYR A 97 18.59 -13.57 0.45
CA TYR A 97 17.58 -14.32 1.18
C TYR A 97 16.80 -13.46 2.21
N GLU A 98 17.52 -12.64 2.97
CA GLU A 98 16.98 -11.74 3.99
C GLU A 98 16.09 -10.65 3.36
N CYS A 99 16.51 -10.12 2.21
CA CYS A 99 15.73 -9.17 1.44
C CYS A 99 14.44 -9.80 0.88
N ARG A 100 14.47 -11.10 0.52
CA ARG A 100 13.26 -11.83 0.11
C ARG A 100 12.28 -11.97 1.28
N ILE A 101 12.75 -12.31 2.48
CA ILE A 101 11.92 -12.37 3.70
C ILE A 101 11.27 -11.01 3.96
N PHE A 102 12.06 -9.93 3.93
CA PHE A 102 11.54 -8.57 4.09
C PHE A 102 10.46 -8.25 3.06
N ASN A 103 10.75 -8.46 1.77
CA ASN A 103 9.81 -8.17 0.68
C ASN A 103 8.51 -8.97 0.82
N TYR A 104 8.60 -10.24 1.23
CA TYR A 104 7.42 -11.07 1.44
C TYR A 104 6.58 -10.60 2.63
N ARG A 105 7.21 -10.21 3.76
CA ARG A 105 6.50 -9.58 4.88
C ARG A 105 5.80 -8.29 4.48
N LEU A 106 6.47 -7.46 3.70
CA LEU A 106 5.89 -6.23 3.19
C LEU A 106 4.71 -6.51 2.22
N SER A 107 4.86 -7.52 1.37
CA SER A 107 3.77 -8.01 0.51
C SER A 107 2.56 -8.45 1.33
N ARG A 108 2.77 -9.17 2.44
CA ARG A 108 1.68 -9.55 3.35
C ARG A 108 0.98 -8.34 4.00
N ALA A 109 1.72 -7.30 4.36
CA ALA A 109 1.12 -6.06 4.85
C ALA A 109 0.29 -5.36 3.76
N ARG A 110 0.80 -5.30 2.52
CA ARG A 110 0.08 -4.73 1.38
C ARG A 110 -1.21 -5.47 1.02
N ARG A 111 -1.32 -6.77 1.30
CA ARG A 111 -2.59 -7.51 1.08
C ARG A 111 -3.78 -6.88 1.78
N ILE A 112 -3.58 -6.13 2.87
CA ILE A 112 -4.66 -5.41 3.54
C ILE A 112 -5.29 -4.36 2.61
N ILE A 113 -4.48 -3.49 2.01
CA ILE A 113 -5.01 -2.46 1.11
C ILE A 113 -5.57 -3.10 -0.17
N GLU A 114 -4.93 -4.15 -0.71
CA GLU A 114 -5.43 -4.91 -1.86
C GLU A 114 -6.82 -5.51 -1.59
N ASN A 115 -6.99 -6.19 -0.46
CA ASN A 115 -8.27 -6.73 -0.03
C ASN A 115 -9.30 -5.63 0.22
N SER A 116 -8.91 -4.49 0.78
CA SER A 116 -9.81 -3.35 1.02
C SER A 116 -10.42 -2.83 -0.29
N PHE A 117 -9.57 -2.66 -1.31
CA PHE A 117 -10.03 -2.31 -2.66
C PHE A 117 -10.89 -3.41 -3.28
N GLY A 118 -10.48 -4.68 -3.13
CA GLY A 118 -11.25 -5.82 -3.61
C GLY A 118 -12.66 -5.90 -2.99
N ILE A 119 -12.78 -5.61 -1.70
CA ILE A 119 -14.08 -5.54 -1.01
C ILE A 119 -14.88 -4.36 -1.54
N LEU A 120 -14.27 -3.17 -1.65
CA LEU A 120 -14.92 -1.95 -2.13
C LEU A 120 -15.57 -2.15 -3.50
N VAL A 121 -14.81 -2.63 -4.49
CA VAL A 121 -15.31 -2.78 -5.88
C VAL A 121 -16.31 -3.92 -6.03
N ASN A 122 -16.16 -5.01 -5.27
CA ASN A 122 -17.13 -6.12 -5.30
C ASN A 122 -18.45 -5.75 -4.61
N ARG A 123 -18.38 -4.92 -3.56
CA ARG A 123 -19.55 -4.39 -2.86
C ARG A 123 -20.28 -3.34 -3.71
N PHE A 124 -19.54 -2.43 -4.32
CA PHE A 124 -20.07 -1.39 -5.18
C PHE A 124 -19.68 -1.65 -6.63
N ARG A 125 -20.37 -2.60 -7.26
CA ARG A 125 -20.08 -3.08 -8.62
C ARG A 125 -20.10 -1.97 -9.68
N VAL A 126 -20.68 -0.80 -9.40
CA VAL A 126 -20.57 0.39 -10.25
C VAL A 126 -19.12 0.76 -10.56
N LEU A 127 -18.18 0.45 -9.66
CA LEU A 127 -16.75 0.70 -9.83
C LEU A 127 -16.03 -0.35 -10.72
N LEU A 128 -16.70 -1.45 -11.07
CA LEU A 128 -16.15 -2.50 -11.94
C LEU A 128 -16.44 -2.27 -13.43
N SER A 129 -17.27 -1.28 -13.76
CA SER A 129 -17.66 -0.98 -15.13
C SER A 129 -17.31 0.46 -15.51
N PRO A 130 -17.07 0.76 -16.80
CA PRO A 130 -16.94 2.14 -17.25
C PRO A 130 -18.15 2.97 -16.85
N ILE A 131 -17.92 4.11 -16.21
CA ILE A 131 -18.99 5.01 -15.76
C ILE A 131 -19.08 6.16 -16.76
N ASN A 132 -20.17 6.17 -17.54
CA ASN A 132 -20.42 7.19 -18.57
C ASN A 132 -20.97 8.49 -17.97
N LEU A 133 -20.23 9.09 -17.05
CA LEU A 133 -20.55 10.36 -16.40
C LEU A 133 -19.33 11.28 -16.41
N SER A 134 -19.54 12.58 -16.14
CA SER A 134 -18.43 13.52 -15.98
C SER A 134 -17.52 13.10 -14.83
N ALA A 135 -16.22 13.43 -14.92
CA ALA A 135 -15.22 13.08 -13.90
C ALA A 135 -15.66 13.51 -12.49
N THR A 136 -16.20 14.72 -12.33
CA THR A 136 -16.72 15.24 -11.06
C THR A 136 -17.84 14.38 -10.48
N LYS A 137 -18.72 13.81 -11.30
CA LYS A 137 -19.78 12.90 -10.83
C LYS A 137 -19.18 11.56 -10.41
N VAL A 138 -18.24 11.04 -11.19
CA VAL A 138 -17.55 9.77 -10.87
C VAL A 138 -16.72 9.89 -9.58
N GLU A 139 -16.08 11.04 -9.33
CA GLU A 139 -15.40 11.33 -8.07
C GLU A 139 -16.37 11.26 -6.89
N LYS A 140 -17.52 11.94 -6.97
CA LYS A 140 -18.57 11.90 -5.94
C LYS A 140 -19.09 10.48 -5.69
N ILE A 141 -19.33 9.71 -6.76
CA ILE A 141 -19.75 8.30 -6.65
C ILE A 141 -18.69 7.49 -5.91
N THR A 142 -17.42 7.65 -6.31
CA THR A 142 -16.30 6.90 -5.71
C THR A 142 -16.13 7.24 -4.22
N LEU A 143 -16.18 8.52 -3.86
CA LEU A 143 -16.14 8.95 -2.45
C LEU A 143 -17.33 8.40 -1.66
N CYS A 144 -18.54 8.43 -2.23
CA CYS A 144 -19.73 7.86 -1.60
C CYS A 144 -19.55 6.36 -1.33
N CYS A 145 -19.02 5.59 -2.30
CA CYS A 145 -18.71 4.18 -2.10
C CYS A 145 -17.69 3.96 -0.97
N VAL A 146 -16.64 4.78 -0.88
CA VAL A 146 -15.64 4.70 0.21
C VAL A 146 -16.28 4.98 1.57
N ILE A 147 -17.09 6.04 1.66
CA ILE A 147 -17.78 6.42 2.91
C ILE A 147 -18.72 5.29 3.36
N LEU A 148 -19.56 4.79 2.45
CA LEU A 148 -20.48 3.69 2.73
C LEU A 148 -19.72 2.41 3.10
N HIS A 149 -18.59 2.12 2.45
CA HIS A 149 -17.72 1.00 2.82
C HIS A 149 -17.25 1.11 4.28
N ASN A 150 -16.71 2.26 4.67
CA ASN A 150 -16.22 2.49 6.02
C ASN A 150 -17.35 2.42 7.07
N PHE A 151 -18.52 2.97 6.75
CA PHE A 151 -19.71 2.84 7.59
C PHE A 151 -20.07 1.37 7.82
N LEU A 152 -20.14 0.58 6.74
CA LEU A 152 -20.46 -0.85 6.81
C LEU A 152 -19.39 -1.67 7.54
N CYS A 153 -18.10 -1.33 7.40
CA CYS A 153 -17.03 -1.96 8.19
C CYS A 153 -17.13 -1.64 9.68
N THR A 154 -17.77 -0.52 10.05
CA THR A 154 -18.00 -0.15 11.46
C THR A 154 -19.17 -0.93 12.05
N GLN A 155 -20.27 -1.02 11.30
CA GLN A 155 -21.49 -1.72 11.73
C GLN A 155 -21.31 -3.25 11.76
N ASN A 156 -20.57 -3.80 10.80
CA ASN A 156 -20.38 -5.24 10.63
C ASN A 156 -19.07 -5.77 11.24
N ARG A 157 -18.71 -5.38 12.48
CA ARG A 157 -17.50 -5.94 13.14
C ARG A 157 -17.47 -7.47 13.17
N ASN A 158 -18.63 -8.12 13.12
CA ASN A 158 -18.79 -9.58 13.21
C ASN A 158 -18.95 -10.30 11.86
N VAL A 159 -19.23 -9.58 10.76
CA VAL A 159 -19.29 -10.19 9.41
C VAL A 159 -17.92 -10.01 8.77
N ARG A 160 -16.95 -10.78 9.25
CA ARG A 160 -15.72 -11.01 8.51
C ARG A 160 -16.17 -11.72 7.23
N ILE A 161 -16.40 -10.95 6.15
CA ILE A 161 -16.69 -11.52 4.84
C ILE A 161 -15.53 -12.45 4.58
N LYS A 162 -15.76 -13.76 4.68
CA LYS A 162 -14.83 -14.78 4.23
C LYS A 162 -14.77 -14.59 2.73
N THR A 163 -13.91 -13.67 2.31
CA THR A 163 -13.56 -13.51 0.92
C THR A 163 -12.87 -14.82 0.54
N ASN A 164 -13.64 -15.72 -0.08
CA ASN A 164 -13.11 -16.78 -0.93
C ASN A 164 -12.47 -16.13 -2.16
N ILE A 165 -11.52 -15.21 -1.95
CA ILE A 165 -10.65 -14.70 -3.00
C ILE A 165 -9.69 -15.85 -3.24
N ALA A 166 -9.99 -16.63 -4.28
CA ALA A 166 -9.08 -17.59 -4.87
C ALA A 166 -7.67 -16.99 -4.90
N LYS A 167 -6.66 -17.83 -4.65
CA LYS A 167 -5.23 -17.54 -4.81
C LYS A 167 -4.90 -17.16 -6.27
N LYS A 168 -5.43 -16.05 -6.77
CA LYS A 168 -5.04 -15.47 -8.06
C LYS A 168 -3.98 -14.43 -7.76
N ASN A 169 -2.73 -14.86 -7.87
CA ASN A 169 -1.53 -14.01 -7.92
C ASN A 169 -1.48 -13.23 -9.25
N ASN A 170 -2.56 -12.55 -9.63
CA ASN A 170 -2.62 -11.81 -10.89
C ASN A 170 -2.53 -10.31 -10.60
N LEU A 171 -1.36 -9.87 -10.17
CA LEU A 171 -0.96 -8.48 -10.33
C LEU A 171 0.06 -8.45 -11.47
N HIS A 172 -0.31 -7.80 -12.57
CA HIS A 172 0.67 -7.37 -13.56
C HIS A 172 1.67 -6.46 -12.86
N LYS A 173 2.96 -6.83 -12.90
CA LYS A 173 4.06 -5.97 -12.44
C LYS A 173 3.95 -4.64 -13.18
N ILE A 174 3.73 -3.55 -12.44
CA ILE A 174 3.88 -2.20 -12.98
C ILE A 174 5.36 -2.03 -13.34
N CYS A 175 5.64 -1.39 -14.48
CA CYS A 175 7.00 -1.18 -14.96
C CYS A 175 7.79 -0.36 -13.93
N GLN A 176 9.05 -0.76 -13.66
CA GLN A 176 9.94 0.01 -12.81
C GLN A 176 10.19 1.38 -13.44
N GLN A 177 9.86 2.45 -12.73
CA GLN A 177 10.09 3.82 -13.17
C GLN A 177 10.83 4.60 -12.08
N GLY A 178 12.01 5.12 -12.44
CA GLY A 178 12.75 6.19 -11.76
C GLY A 178 13.19 5.96 -10.30
N GLY A 179 14.51 5.84 -10.08
CA GLY A 179 15.08 5.85 -8.74
C GLY A 179 15.06 7.26 -8.13
N ASN A 180 14.04 7.58 -7.32
CA ASN A 180 14.14 8.72 -6.41
C ASN A 180 15.26 8.46 -5.40
N GLN A 181 16.13 9.46 -5.19
CA GLN A 181 17.21 9.40 -4.19
C GLN A 181 16.59 9.25 -2.80
N SER A 182 16.65 8.04 -2.23
CA SER A 182 16.32 7.80 -0.83
C SER A 182 17.40 8.41 0.05
N THR A 183 17.02 9.07 1.15
CA THR A 183 17.99 9.48 2.17
C THR A 183 18.70 8.26 2.76
N ASN A 184 19.95 8.43 3.22
CA ASN A 184 20.69 7.35 3.89
C ASN A 184 19.90 6.81 5.09
N THR A 185 19.25 7.70 5.85
CA THR A 185 18.36 7.38 6.97
C THR A 185 17.24 6.40 6.58
N ALA A 186 16.54 6.65 5.45
CA ALA A 186 15.45 5.78 5.03
C ALA A 186 15.94 4.37 4.63
N ARG A 187 17.16 4.27 4.10
CA ARG A 187 17.80 2.97 3.79
C ARG A 187 18.18 2.24 5.07
N GLU A 188 18.76 2.94 6.04
CA GLU A 188 19.15 2.40 7.34
C GLU A 188 17.93 1.88 8.12
N ILE A 189 16.83 2.65 8.15
CA ILE A 189 15.56 2.22 8.75
C ILE A 189 15.06 0.92 8.11
N ARG A 190 15.09 0.83 6.77
CA ARG A 190 14.69 -0.39 6.06
C ARG A 190 15.61 -1.57 6.39
N ASP A 191 16.91 -1.34 6.44
CA ASP A 191 17.88 -2.36 6.80
C ASP A 191 17.71 -2.82 8.26
N GLU A 192 17.33 -1.93 9.17
CA GLU A 192 17.02 -2.26 10.57
C GLU A 192 15.77 -3.15 10.68
N LEU A 193 14.69 -2.81 9.97
CA LEU A 193 13.52 -3.69 9.86
C LEU A 193 13.87 -5.05 9.27
N LYS A 194 14.72 -5.09 8.23
CA LYS A 194 15.21 -6.34 7.63
C LYS A 194 15.98 -7.16 8.67
N ARG A 195 16.89 -6.56 9.44
CA ARG A 195 17.62 -7.26 10.51
C ARG A 195 16.65 -7.85 11.53
N PHE A 196 15.71 -7.05 12.03
CA PHE A 196 14.69 -7.51 12.97
C PHE A 196 13.87 -8.69 12.43
N PHE A 197 13.37 -8.64 11.20
CA PHE A 197 12.59 -9.76 10.62
C PHE A 197 13.38 -11.07 10.46
N ASN A 198 14.71 -10.98 10.46
CA ASN A 198 15.62 -12.12 10.39
C ASN A 198 16.26 -12.47 11.76
N SER A 199 15.97 -11.71 12.82
CA SER A 199 16.43 -11.99 14.19
C SER A 199 15.54 -13.04 14.88
N PRO A 200 16.01 -13.67 15.97
CA PRO A 200 15.18 -14.59 16.76
C PRO A 200 13.85 -13.98 17.24
N GLU A 201 13.85 -12.69 17.59
CA GLU A 201 12.69 -11.97 18.12
C GLU A 201 11.67 -11.64 17.02
N GLY A 202 12.15 -11.27 15.84
CA GLY A 202 11.27 -10.87 14.74
C GLY A 202 10.91 -11.98 13.79
N LYS A 203 11.63 -13.11 13.75
CA LYS A 203 11.38 -14.27 12.88
C LYS A 203 10.04 -14.94 13.18
N VAL A 204 9.38 -15.44 12.13
CA VAL A 204 8.14 -16.22 12.23
C VAL A 204 8.27 -17.57 11.52
N GLU A 205 7.59 -18.58 12.03
CA GLU A 205 7.71 -19.99 11.58
C GLU A 205 7.43 -20.23 10.09
N TRP A 206 6.62 -19.38 9.47
CA TRP A 206 6.21 -19.56 8.07
C TRP A 206 7.12 -18.85 7.06
N GLN A 207 8.04 -17.97 7.48
CA GLN A 207 8.73 -17.09 6.53
C GLN A 207 9.67 -17.85 5.59
N ASP A 208 10.43 -18.81 6.12
CA ASP A 208 11.40 -19.57 5.33
C ASP A 208 10.69 -20.44 4.29
N ARG A 209 9.60 -21.11 4.70
CA ARG A 209 8.73 -21.88 3.80
C ARG A 209 8.07 -21.02 2.73
N ALA A 210 7.66 -19.80 3.07
CA ALA A 210 7.03 -18.90 2.13
C ALA A 210 7.99 -18.49 0.99
N ILE A 211 9.26 -18.28 1.31
CA ILE A 211 10.31 -17.97 0.34
C ILE A 211 10.67 -19.19 -0.52
N ALA A 212 10.77 -20.38 0.08
CA ALA A 212 11.06 -21.63 -0.63
C ALA A 212 10.02 -21.95 -1.71
N ASN A 213 8.74 -21.68 -1.43
CA ASN A 213 7.63 -21.93 -2.35
C ASN A 213 7.47 -20.86 -3.45
N ASN A 214 8.43 -19.93 -3.61
CA ASN A 214 8.40 -18.87 -4.61
C ASN A 214 7.11 -18.01 -4.59
N ASN A 215 6.49 -17.83 -3.42
CA ASN A 215 5.25 -17.04 -3.25
C ASN A 215 5.49 -15.51 -3.31
N MET A 216 6.49 -15.05 -4.05
CA MET A 216 6.85 -13.64 -4.17
C MET A 216 5.98 -12.90 -5.19
#